data_AF-A0A9P4GX78-F1
#
_entry.id   AF-A0A9P4GX78-F1
#
_cell.length_a   1.000
_cell.length_b   1.000
_cell.length_c   1.000
_cell.angle_alpha   90.00
_cell.angle_beta   90.00
_cell.angle_gamma   90.00
#
_symmetry.space_group_name_H-M   'P 1'
#
loop_
_entity.id
_entity.type
_entity.pdbx_description
1 polymer ?
#
loop_
_entity_poly.entity_id
_entity_poly.type
_entity_poly.pdbx_seq_one_letter_code
_entity_poly.pdbx_strand_id
1 'polypeptide(L)'
;MPLHHSPSPFILIWTSILIPFLTYDSAYIFLRPHSFSGGAYAHYFSHMREGAAVDKLYSEAAWRAGDDGAIVAQGVLACVEVGLFCLYLGLVVRSVGAGGLVRRQMVGGREGPWAVLVGFTAGVLDVIKTGHYFLREVSNGFRYTGHNEPHPLMTGWGIFMYLWMAMNCFVMVRFGRDILRGLNDGEGLSEQKKGK
;
A
#
# COMPACT_ATOMS: atom_id res chain seq x y z
N MET A 1 15.38 25.87 -6.51
CA MET A 1 16.02 24.71 -5.87
C MET A 1 15.44 23.44 -6.49
N PRO A 2 16.21 22.36 -6.69
CA PRO A 2 15.62 21.08 -7.12
C PRO A 2 14.61 20.60 -6.06
N LEU A 3 13.64 19.76 -6.43
CA LEU A 3 12.67 19.23 -5.46
C LEU A 3 13.40 18.51 -4.31
N HIS A 4 13.17 18.93 -3.07
CA HIS A 4 13.74 18.27 -1.90
C HIS A 4 12.65 17.42 -1.23
N HIS A 5 12.77 16.10 -1.29
CA HIS A 5 11.94 15.22 -0.48
C HIS A 5 12.69 14.86 0.81
N SER A 6 12.09 15.16 1.96
CA SER A 6 12.56 14.65 3.25
C SER A 6 11.69 13.46 3.63
N PRO A 7 12.14 12.22 3.39
CA PRO A 7 11.38 11.04 3.76
C PRO A 7 11.18 11.06 5.27
N SER A 8 9.91 10.99 5.68
CA SER A 8 9.58 10.87 7.10
C SER A 8 10.02 9.49 7.59
N PRO A 9 10.65 9.35 8.77
CA PRO A 9 10.93 8.04 9.37
C PRO A 9 9.68 7.17 9.42
N PHE A 10 8.51 7.78 9.65
CA PHE A 10 7.22 7.09 9.59
C PHE A 10 6.97 6.43 8.23
N ILE A 11 7.18 7.13 7.11
CA ILE A 11 6.92 6.58 5.77
C ILE A 11 7.88 5.43 5.47
N LEU A 12 9.14 5.55 5.88
CA LEU A 12 10.15 4.51 5.67
C LEU A 12 9.82 3.25 6.47
N ILE A 13 9.44 3.40 7.75
CA ILE A 13 9.02 2.27 8.59
C ILE A 13 7.74 1.66 8.03
N TRP A 14 6.75 2.49 7.70
CA TRP A 14 5.46 2.05 7.16
C TRP A 14 5.65 1.24 5.87
N THR A 15 6.33 1.80 4.87
CA THR A 15 6.62 1.09 3.60
C THR A 15 7.41 -0.19 3.80
N SER A 16 8.35 -0.22 4.75
CA SER A 16 9.12 -1.43 5.07
C SER A 16 8.27 -2.52 5.71
N ILE A 17 7.21 -2.17 6.45
CA ILE A 17 6.23 -3.11 7.00
C ILE A 17 5.26 -3.58 5.91
N LEU A 18 4.87 -2.69 4.99
CA LEU A 18 3.93 -3.00 3.90
C LEU A 18 4.48 -4.05 2.94
N ILE A 19 5.77 -3.98 2.59
CA ILE A 19 6.38 -4.91 1.62
C ILE A 19 6.19 -6.38 2.02
N PRO A 20 6.65 -6.85 3.20
CA PRO A 20 6.47 -8.24 3.59
C PRO A 20 4.99 -8.59 3.79
N PHE A 21 4.17 -7.66 4.30
CA PHE A 21 2.74 -7.90 4.51
C PHE A 21 1.99 -8.16 3.19
N LEU A 22 2.15 -7.27 2.20
CA LEU A 22 1.50 -7.40 0.89
C LEU A 22 2.09 -8.55 0.07
N THR A 23 3.38 -8.84 0.23
CA THR A 23 4.01 -10.00 -0.41
C THR A 23 3.42 -11.30 0.16
N TYR A 24 3.24 -11.38 1.48
CA TYR A 24 2.63 -12.52 2.15
C TYR A 24 1.17 -12.71 1.69
N ASP A 25 0.40 -11.64 1.61
CA ASP A 25 -0.99 -11.67 1.14
C ASP A 25 -1.10 -12.13 -0.33
N SER A 26 -0.29 -11.55 -1.21
CA SER A 26 -0.25 -11.92 -2.63
C SER A 26 0.18 -13.38 -2.81
N ALA A 27 1.20 -13.82 -2.06
CA ALA A 27 1.67 -15.20 -2.11
C ALA A 27 0.59 -16.18 -1.65
N TYR A 28 -0.19 -15.84 -0.62
CA TYR A 28 -1.33 -16.65 -0.19
C TYR A 28 -2.35 -16.84 -1.31
N ILE A 29 -2.66 -15.78 -2.06
CA ILE A 29 -3.63 -15.79 -3.16
C ILE A 29 -3.11 -16.60 -4.36
N PHE A 30 -1.89 -16.33 -4.80
CA PHE A 30 -1.35 -16.95 -6.02
C PHE A 30 -0.88 -18.39 -5.84
N LEU A 31 -0.53 -18.81 -4.62
CA LEU A 31 -0.12 -20.19 -4.35
C LEU A 31 -1.30 -21.13 -4.06
N ARG A 32 -2.55 -20.70 -4.27
CA ARG A 32 -3.73 -21.57 -4.15
C ARG A 32 -3.68 -22.66 -5.24
N PRO A 33 -3.99 -23.93 -4.93
CA PRO A 33 -4.52 -24.43 -3.66
C PRO A 33 -3.45 -24.83 -2.63
N HIS A 34 -2.15 -24.78 -2.95
CA HIS A 34 -1.07 -25.21 -2.06
C HIS A 34 -0.92 -24.36 -0.78
N SER A 35 -1.44 -23.14 -0.78
CA SER A 35 -1.54 -22.27 0.40
C SER A 35 -2.70 -22.62 1.34
N PHE A 36 -3.70 -23.40 0.88
CA PHE A 36 -4.83 -23.84 1.71
C PHE A 36 -4.46 -24.98 2.66
N SER A 37 -5.36 -25.27 3.60
CA SER A 37 -5.16 -26.36 4.57
C SER A 37 -4.98 -27.69 3.84
N GLY A 38 -3.90 -28.42 4.19
CA GLY A 38 -3.53 -29.66 3.50
C GLY A 38 -2.67 -29.49 2.25
N GLY A 39 -2.41 -28.25 1.82
CA GLY A 39 -1.47 -27.93 0.75
C GLY A 39 0.00 -27.95 1.20
N ALA A 40 0.92 -28.00 0.23
CA ALA A 40 2.36 -28.08 0.48
C ALA A 40 2.93 -26.88 1.27
N TYR A 41 2.30 -25.70 1.14
CA TYR A 41 2.74 -24.46 1.78
C TYR A 41 1.81 -24.00 2.92
N ALA A 42 0.82 -24.82 3.29
CA ALA A 42 -0.21 -24.49 4.27
C ALA A 42 0.35 -23.97 5.61
N HIS A 43 1.49 -24.53 6.04
CA HIS A 43 2.13 -24.15 7.31
C HIS A 43 2.57 -22.69 7.33
N TYR A 44 3.08 -22.15 6.22
CA TYR A 44 3.50 -20.75 6.12
C TYR A 44 2.29 -19.80 6.15
N PHE A 45 1.13 -20.27 5.70
CA PHE A 45 -0.10 -19.50 5.61
C PHE A 45 -1.09 -19.77 6.75
N SER A 46 -0.61 -20.28 7.89
CA SER A 46 -1.45 -20.63 9.04
C SER A 46 -2.30 -19.46 9.53
N HIS A 47 -1.74 -18.26 9.64
CA HIS A 47 -2.43 -17.04 10.08
C HIS A 47 -3.54 -16.60 9.12
N MET A 48 -3.41 -16.88 7.82
CA MET A 48 -4.47 -16.59 6.85
C MET A 48 -5.72 -17.43 7.07
N ARG A 49 -5.65 -18.54 7.81
CA ARG A 49 -6.83 -19.33 8.17
C ARG A 49 -7.74 -18.58 9.14
N GLU A 50 -7.16 -17.87 10.09
CA GLU A 50 -7.90 -17.01 11.03
C GLU A 50 -8.48 -15.81 10.28
N GLY A 51 -7.70 -15.20 9.39
CA GLY A 51 -8.17 -14.14 8.49
C GLY A 51 -9.34 -14.58 7.60
N ALA A 52 -9.27 -15.78 7.01
CA ALA A 52 -10.32 -16.35 6.16
C ALA A 52 -11.59 -16.75 6.94
N ALA A 53 -11.49 -16.91 8.27
CA ALA A 53 -12.67 -17.09 9.12
C ALA A 53 -13.44 -15.78 9.33
N VAL A 54 -12.73 -14.65 9.34
CA VAL A 54 -13.30 -13.30 9.46
C VAL A 54 -13.79 -12.77 8.11
N ASP A 55 -12.99 -12.91 7.06
CA ASP A 55 -13.37 -12.59 5.69
C ASP A 55 -13.35 -13.85 4.83
N LYS A 56 -14.55 -14.37 4.55
CA LYS A 56 -14.71 -15.60 3.76
C LYS A 56 -14.27 -15.45 2.31
N LEU A 57 -13.99 -14.24 1.82
CA LEU A 57 -13.44 -14.05 0.47
C LEU A 57 -12.05 -14.71 0.32
N TYR A 58 -11.28 -14.79 1.41
CA TYR A 58 -10.00 -15.48 1.44
C TYR A 58 -10.13 -17.01 1.60
N SER A 59 -11.33 -17.52 1.85
CA SER A 59 -11.54 -18.93 2.15
C SER A 59 -11.42 -19.83 0.93
N GLU A 60 -11.02 -21.08 1.17
CA GLU A 60 -11.02 -22.13 0.16
C GLU A 60 -12.43 -22.38 -0.42
N ALA A 61 -13.48 -22.18 0.40
CA ALA A 61 -14.86 -22.32 -0.06
C ALA A 61 -15.21 -21.28 -1.15
N ALA A 62 -14.81 -20.01 -0.98
CA ALA A 62 -15.00 -18.98 -1.99
C ALA A 62 -14.20 -19.27 -3.28
N TRP A 63 -12.97 -19.77 -3.13
CA TRP A 63 -12.13 -20.19 -4.26
C TRP A 63 -12.76 -21.35 -5.05
N ARG A 64 -13.21 -22.40 -4.36
CA ARG A 64 -13.87 -23.56 -5.01
C ARG A 64 -15.20 -23.20 -5.66
N ALA A 65 -15.89 -22.18 -5.16
CA ALA A 65 -17.11 -21.66 -5.76
C ALA A 65 -16.87 -20.78 -7.01
N GLY A 66 -15.62 -20.42 -7.31
CA GLY A 66 -15.27 -19.52 -8.43
C GLY A 66 -15.51 -18.04 -8.14
N ASP A 67 -15.68 -17.67 -6.88
CA ASP A 67 -16.01 -16.31 -6.44
C ASP A 67 -14.74 -15.46 -6.11
N ASP A 68 -13.56 -15.92 -6.52
CA ASP A 68 -12.26 -15.38 -6.12
C ASP A 68 -11.65 -14.38 -7.12
N GLY A 69 -12.27 -14.15 -8.28
CA GLY A 69 -11.72 -13.23 -9.29
C GLY A 69 -11.40 -11.82 -8.75
N ALA A 70 -12.24 -11.33 -7.82
CA ALA A 70 -11.99 -10.05 -7.16
C ALA A 70 -10.75 -10.08 -6.27
N ILE A 71 -10.52 -11.15 -5.51
CA ILE A 71 -9.34 -11.24 -4.62
C ILE A 71 -8.06 -11.50 -5.42
N VAL A 72 -8.14 -12.23 -6.54
CA VAL A 72 -7.02 -12.33 -7.48
C VAL A 72 -6.63 -10.97 -8.03
N ALA A 73 -7.61 -10.13 -8.42
CA ALA A 73 -7.34 -8.77 -8.85
C ALA A 73 -6.69 -7.93 -7.73
N GLN A 74 -7.13 -8.07 -6.48
CA GLN A 74 -6.49 -7.41 -5.33
C GLN A 74 -5.03 -7.88 -5.16
N GLY A 75 -4.75 -9.17 -5.31
CA GLY A 75 -3.38 -9.72 -5.26
C GLY A 75 -2.46 -9.16 -6.35
N VAL A 76 -2.99 -8.94 -7.57
CA VAL A 76 -2.22 -8.28 -8.64
C VAL A 76 -1.87 -6.84 -8.27
N LEU A 77 -2.84 -6.09 -7.74
CA LEU A 77 -2.60 -4.71 -7.28
C LEU A 77 -1.56 -4.68 -6.13
N ALA A 78 -1.64 -5.63 -5.20
CA ALA A 78 -0.67 -5.78 -4.13
C ALA A 78 0.76 -6.05 -4.64
N CYS A 79 0.93 -6.86 -5.68
CA CYS A 79 2.23 -7.03 -6.35
C CYS A 79 2.76 -5.72 -6.96
N VAL A 80 1.89 -4.92 -7.59
CA VAL A 80 2.27 -3.61 -8.15
C VAL A 80 2.70 -2.66 -7.02
N GLU A 81 1.96 -2.64 -5.91
CA GLU A 81 2.30 -1.83 -4.73
C GLU A 81 3.65 -2.22 -4.13
N VAL A 82 3.92 -3.51 -3.97
CA VAL A 82 5.24 -4.00 -3.52
C VAL A 82 6.33 -3.50 -4.46
N GLY A 83 6.11 -3.56 -5.78
CA GLY A 83 7.03 -3.02 -6.78
C GLY A 83 7.29 -1.51 -6.60
N LEU A 84 6.25 -0.72 -6.39
CA LEU A 84 6.34 0.72 -6.17
C LEU A 84 7.05 1.06 -4.84
N PHE A 85 6.76 0.32 -3.76
CA PHE A 85 7.44 0.52 -2.47
C PHE A 85 8.91 0.15 -2.53
N CYS A 86 9.26 -0.97 -3.18
CA CYS A 86 10.64 -1.36 -3.43
C CYS A 86 11.39 -0.30 -4.27
N LEU A 87 10.74 0.23 -5.32
CA LEU A 87 11.30 1.31 -6.12
C LEU A 87 11.53 2.58 -5.29
N TYR A 88 10.54 2.99 -4.50
CA TYR A 88 10.65 4.14 -3.61
C TYR A 88 11.80 3.98 -2.61
N LEU A 89 11.89 2.85 -1.91
CA LEU A 89 12.99 2.58 -0.97
C LEU A 89 14.35 2.53 -1.69
N GLY A 90 14.42 1.95 -2.89
CA GLY A 90 15.62 1.95 -3.72
C GLY A 90 16.10 3.35 -4.09
N LEU A 91 15.17 4.24 -4.48
CA LEU A 91 15.47 5.65 -4.77
C LEU A 91 15.96 6.39 -3.52
N VAL A 92 15.33 6.16 -2.36
CA VAL A 92 15.76 6.75 -1.09
C VAL A 92 17.17 6.27 -0.73
N VAL A 93 17.44 4.97 -0.74
CA VAL A 93 18.76 4.39 -0.42
C VAL A 93 19.84 4.95 -1.34
N ARG A 94 19.57 5.00 -2.65
CA ARG A 94 20.50 5.54 -3.66
C ARG A 94 20.80 7.01 -3.45
N SER A 95 19.83 7.80 -2.99
CA SER A 95 20.01 9.24 -2.76
C SER A 95 20.75 9.58 -1.46
N VAL A 96 20.63 8.74 -0.42
CA VAL A 96 21.27 8.94 0.89
C VAL A 96 22.72 8.43 0.90
N GLY A 97 23.06 7.47 0.02
CA GLY A 97 24.41 6.88 -0.04
C GLY A 97 24.79 6.15 1.26
N ALA A 98 26.09 6.04 1.54
CA ALA A 98 26.63 5.34 2.72
C ALA A 98 26.34 6.04 4.08
N GLY A 99 25.66 7.19 4.09
CA GLY A 99 25.36 7.99 5.29
C GLY A 99 24.22 7.45 6.17
N GLY A 100 23.49 6.43 5.69
CA GLY A 100 22.47 5.70 6.43
C GLY A 100 21.09 6.38 6.49
N LEU A 101 20.01 5.56 6.44
CA LEU A 101 18.60 5.98 6.47
C LEU A 101 18.16 6.82 7.69
N VAL A 102 19.00 6.89 8.74
CA VAL A 102 18.65 7.44 10.06
C VAL A 102 18.93 8.94 10.15
N ARG A 103 19.90 9.47 9.41
CA ARG A 103 20.06 10.92 9.31
C ARG A 103 19.02 11.43 8.33
N ARG A 104 18.33 12.50 8.71
CA ARG A 104 17.32 13.26 7.96
C ARG A 104 17.92 13.88 6.68
N GLN A 105 18.49 13.05 5.81
CA GLN A 105 19.13 13.46 4.58
C GLN A 105 18.06 13.57 3.51
N MET A 106 18.02 14.75 2.91
CA MET A 106 17.10 15.08 1.83
C MET A 106 17.40 14.19 0.63
N VAL A 107 16.38 13.56 0.06
CA VAL A 107 16.43 13.01 -1.29
C VAL A 107 16.44 14.22 -2.23
N GLY A 108 17.64 14.71 -2.52
CA GLY A 108 17.89 15.84 -3.41
C GLY A 108 18.34 15.39 -4.80
N GLY A 109 18.42 16.34 -5.74
CA GLY A 109 18.89 16.08 -7.10
C GLY A 109 17.84 15.40 -7.98
N ARG A 110 18.29 14.54 -8.90
CA ARG A 110 17.40 13.89 -9.91
C ARG A 110 16.45 12.85 -9.31
N GLU A 111 16.80 12.25 -8.17
CA GLU A 111 16.02 11.16 -7.57
C GLU A 111 14.85 11.67 -6.71
N GLY A 112 14.92 12.91 -6.21
CA GLY A 112 13.87 13.53 -5.38
C GLY A 112 12.49 13.55 -6.05
N PRO A 113 12.36 14.11 -7.27
CA PRO A 113 11.10 14.09 -8.01
C PRO A 113 10.55 12.68 -8.26
N TRP A 114 11.41 11.72 -8.61
CA TRP A 114 11.00 10.34 -8.83
C TRP A 114 10.48 9.67 -7.56
N ALA A 115 11.18 9.85 -6.43
CA ALA A 115 10.76 9.28 -5.15
C ALA A 115 9.38 9.81 -4.74
N VAL A 116 9.14 11.12 -4.93
CA VAL A 116 7.85 11.73 -4.62
C VAL A 116 6.75 11.23 -5.53
N LEU A 117 7.02 11.12 -6.83
CA LEU A 117 6.04 10.63 -7.80
C LEU A 117 5.66 9.17 -7.52
N VAL A 118 6.65 8.30 -7.34
CA VAL A 118 6.43 6.87 -7.04
C VAL A 118 5.69 6.70 -5.71
N GLY A 119 6.09 7.43 -4.66
CA GLY A 119 5.42 7.39 -3.36
C GLY A 119 3.97 7.89 -3.42
N PHE A 120 3.70 8.94 -4.20
CA PHE A 120 2.35 9.43 -4.44
C PHE A 120 1.50 8.39 -5.17
N THR A 121 2.02 7.83 -6.27
CA THR A 121 1.33 6.79 -7.05
C THR A 121 1.02 5.56 -6.20
N ALA A 122 1.96 5.11 -5.37
CA ALA A 122 1.73 3.99 -4.45
C ALA A 122 0.62 4.30 -3.44
N GLY A 123 0.63 5.51 -2.85
CA GLY A 123 -0.42 5.93 -1.92
C GLY A 123 -1.80 6.01 -2.58
N VAL A 124 -1.90 6.55 -3.79
CA VAL A 124 -3.15 6.58 -4.57
C VAL A 124 -3.65 5.17 -4.87
N LEU A 125 -2.75 4.27 -5.29
CA LEU A 125 -3.08 2.90 -5.61
C LEU A 125 -3.66 2.15 -4.40
N ASP A 126 -3.02 2.24 -3.23
CA ASP A 126 -3.52 1.59 -2.01
C ASP A 126 -4.89 2.15 -1.58
N VAL A 127 -5.06 3.47 -1.64
CA VAL A 127 -6.35 4.12 -1.31
C VAL A 127 -7.47 3.66 -2.24
N ILE A 128 -7.22 3.62 -3.56
CA ILE A 128 -8.21 3.17 -4.54
C ILE A 128 -8.50 1.67 -4.34
N LYS A 129 -7.47 0.84 -4.19
CA LYS A 129 -7.59 -0.60 -3.97
C LYS A 129 -8.42 -0.90 -2.72
N THR A 130 -8.06 -0.31 -1.59
CA THR A 130 -8.75 -0.51 -0.30
C THR A 130 -10.19 0.02 -0.36
N GLY A 131 -10.40 1.17 -1.03
CA GLY A 131 -11.72 1.74 -1.23
C GLY A 131 -12.62 0.87 -2.10
N HIS A 132 -12.06 0.30 -3.18
CA HIS A 132 -12.75 -0.65 -4.04
C HIS A 132 -13.14 -1.93 -3.29
N TYR A 133 -12.23 -2.46 -2.47
CA TYR A 133 -12.51 -3.63 -1.63
C TYR A 133 -13.67 -3.38 -0.66
N PHE A 134 -13.69 -2.21 0.01
CA PHE A 134 -14.79 -1.82 0.89
C PHE A 134 -16.10 -1.62 0.15
N LEU A 135 -16.08 -0.87 -0.96
CA LEU A 135 -17.28 -0.60 -1.75
C LEU A 135 -17.90 -1.90 -2.27
N ARG A 136 -17.07 -2.85 -2.73
CA ARG A 136 -17.51 -4.19 -3.12
C ARG A 136 -18.22 -4.91 -1.99
N GLU A 137 -17.66 -4.87 -0.77
CA GLU A 137 -18.27 -5.58 0.37
C GLU A 137 -19.63 -4.98 0.75
N VAL A 138 -19.74 -3.65 0.75
CA VAL A 138 -21.02 -2.95 0.96
C VAL A 138 -22.01 -3.27 -0.16
N SER A 139 -21.58 -3.23 -1.42
CA SER A 139 -22.44 -3.54 -2.59
C SER A 139 -22.92 -4.99 -2.62
N ASN A 140 -22.15 -5.92 -2.06
CA ASN A 140 -22.54 -7.32 -1.92
C ASN A 140 -23.31 -7.62 -0.62
N GLY A 141 -23.75 -6.58 0.12
CA GLY A 141 -24.51 -6.75 1.35
C GLY A 141 -23.75 -7.49 2.44
N PHE A 142 -22.43 -7.32 2.51
CA PHE A 142 -21.53 -8.00 3.44
C PHE A 142 -21.58 -9.53 3.33
N ARG A 143 -21.70 -10.08 2.12
CA ARG A 143 -21.76 -11.53 1.87
C ARG A 143 -20.62 -12.33 2.51
N TYR A 144 -19.40 -11.77 2.59
CA TYR A 144 -18.22 -12.51 3.04
C TYR A 144 -17.81 -12.18 4.48
N THR A 145 -18.18 -11.01 4.99
CA THR A 145 -17.81 -10.54 6.33
C THR A 145 -19.01 -10.41 7.28
N GLY A 146 -20.24 -10.35 6.77
CA GLY A 146 -21.47 -10.06 7.53
C GLY A 146 -21.87 -11.11 8.56
N HIS A 147 -21.20 -12.27 8.58
CA HIS A 147 -21.39 -13.32 9.59
C HIS A 147 -20.65 -13.05 10.91
N ASN A 148 -19.84 -11.99 10.99
CA ASN A 148 -19.19 -11.60 12.25
C ASN A 148 -20.20 -10.87 13.16
N GLU A 149 -20.26 -11.23 14.44
CA GLU A 149 -20.98 -10.48 15.49
C GLU A 149 -19.95 -9.58 16.22
N PRO A 150 -20.11 -8.25 16.40
CA PRO A 150 -21.05 -7.26 15.82
C PRO A 150 -20.80 -6.94 14.32
N HIS A 151 -21.55 -6.01 13.73
CA HIS A 151 -21.49 -5.63 12.29
C HIS A 151 -20.03 -5.42 11.78
N PRO A 152 -19.65 -5.87 10.57
CA PRO A 152 -18.25 -5.89 10.10
C PRO A 152 -17.52 -4.54 10.20
N LEU A 153 -18.24 -3.45 9.93
CA LEU A 153 -17.75 -2.07 10.06
C LEU A 153 -17.26 -1.72 11.47
N MET A 154 -17.83 -2.36 12.50
CA MET A 154 -17.51 -2.15 13.91
C MET A 154 -16.65 -3.26 14.51
N THR A 155 -16.31 -4.30 13.74
CA THR A 155 -15.40 -5.37 14.18
C THR A 155 -13.93 -4.97 14.00
N GLY A 156 -13.02 -5.80 14.53
CA GLY A 156 -11.58 -5.65 14.32
C GLY A 156 -11.16 -5.58 12.85
N TRP A 157 -11.90 -6.25 11.94
CA TRP A 157 -11.67 -6.15 10.50
C TRP A 157 -11.91 -4.73 9.98
N GLY A 158 -13.06 -4.13 10.32
CA GLY A 158 -13.40 -2.77 9.88
C GLY A 158 -12.42 -1.74 10.44
N ILE A 159 -12.12 -1.81 11.74
CA ILE A 159 -11.18 -0.89 12.40
C ILE A 159 -9.78 -0.98 11.76
N PHE A 160 -9.28 -2.20 11.53
CA PHE A 160 -8.00 -2.42 10.88
C PHE A 160 -7.96 -1.79 9.49
N MET A 161 -9.01 -1.99 8.68
CA MET A 161 -9.11 -1.42 7.34
C MET A 161 -9.19 0.11 7.35
N TYR A 162 -9.94 0.71 8.27
CA TYR A 162 -10.01 2.17 8.40
C TYR A 162 -8.68 2.79 8.81
N LEU A 163 -7.98 2.16 9.76
CA LEU A 163 -6.66 2.61 10.19
C LEU A 163 -5.65 2.52 9.04
N TRP A 164 -5.68 1.42 8.30
CA TRP A 164 -4.85 1.19 7.12
C TRP A 164 -5.07 2.28 6.06
N MET A 165 -6.34 2.50 5.70
CA MET A 165 -6.75 3.54 4.76
C MET A 165 -6.27 4.93 5.22
N ALA A 166 -6.47 5.28 6.49
CA ALA A 166 -6.06 6.57 7.04
C ALA A 166 -4.53 6.78 6.93
N MET A 167 -3.74 5.73 7.20
CA MET A 167 -2.29 5.77 7.08
C MET A 167 -1.85 5.99 5.62
N ASN A 168 -2.45 5.30 4.65
CA ASN A 168 -2.09 5.48 3.23
C ASN A 168 -2.60 6.80 2.66
N CYS A 169 -3.76 7.30 3.10
CA CYS A 169 -4.20 8.67 2.83
C CYS A 169 -3.20 9.71 3.34
N PHE A 170 -2.66 9.53 4.55
CA PHE A 170 -1.62 10.41 5.08
C PHE A 170 -0.37 10.41 4.20
N VAL A 171 0.10 9.23 3.76
CA VAL A 171 1.24 9.08 2.84
C VAL A 171 0.96 9.82 1.52
N MET A 172 -0.19 9.56 0.90
CA MET A 172 -0.62 10.21 -0.34
C MET A 172 -0.63 11.74 -0.23
N VAL A 173 -1.28 12.29 0.81
CA VAL A 173 -1.35 13.75 1.04
C VAL A 173 0.04 14.33 1.30
N ARG A 174 0.89 13.61 2.04
CA ARG A 174 2.26 14.05 2.34
C ARG A 174 3.11 14.18 1.08
N PHE A 175 3.04 13.21 0.16
CA PHE A 175 3.72 13.29 -1.12
C PHE A 175 3.09 14.33 -2.05
N GLY A 176 1.75 14.42 -2.10
CA GLY A 176 1.06 15.44 -2.89
C GLY A 176 1.45 16.87 -2.49
N ARG A 177 1.64 17.12 -1.19
CA ARG A 177 2.17 18.41 -0.69
C ARG A 177 3.60 18.68 -1.16
N ASP A 178 4.45 17.66 -1.26
CA ASP A 178 5.81 17.83 -1.79
C ASP A 178 5.77 18.14 -3.30
N ILE A 179 4.86 17.53 -4.06
CA ILE A 179 4.64 17.88 -5.48
C ILE A 179 4.25 19.36 -5.61
N LEU A 180 3.23 19.80 -4.86
CA LEU A 180 2.75 21.19 -4.92
C LEU A 180 3.84 22.21 -4.54
N ARG A 181 4.63 21.93 -3.51
CA ARG A 181 5.78 22.78 -3.13
C ARG A 181 6.79 22.89 -4.27
N GLY A 182 7.08 21.77 -4.93
CA GLY A 182 7.95 21.74 -6.10
C GLY A 182 7.51 22.62 -7.25
N LEU A 183 6.21 22.60 -7.56
CA LEU A 183 5.63 23.40 -8.62
C LEU A 183 5.69 24.89 -8.28
N ASN A 184 5.29 25.28 -7.07
CA ASN A 184 5.32 26.67 -6.61
C ASN A 184 6.75 27.25 -6.60
N ASP A 185 7.73 26.46 -6.13
CA ASP A 185 9.14 26.87 -6.12
C ASP A 185 9.69 27.05 -7.55
N GLY A 186 9.22 26.25 -8.50
CA GLY A 186 9.57 26.35 -9.92
C GLY A 186 9.01 27.61 -10.58
N GLU A 187 7.74 27.94 -10.30
CA GLU A 187 7.08 29.14 -10.81
C GLU A 187 7.77 30.41 -10.32
N GLY A 188 8.10 30.51 -9.02
CA GLY A 188 8.80 31.68 -8.47
C GLY A 188 10.18 31.94 -9.08
N LEU A 189 10.90 30.89 -9.50
CA LEU A 189 12.18 31.03 -10.21
C LEU A 189 12.00 31.51 -11.65
N SER A 190 10.89 31.14 -12.29
CA SER A 190 10.58 31.58 -13.65
C SER A 190 10.22 33.08 -13.70
N GLU A 191 9.48 33.56 -12.70
CA GLU A 191 9.15 34.97 -12.50
C GLU A 191 10.41 35.82 -12.24
N GLN A 192 11.31 35.38 -11.35
CA GLN A 192 12.57 36.07 -11.09
C GLN A 192 13.49 36.17 -12.33
N LYS A 193 13.42 35.19 -13.25
CA LYS A 193 14.18 35.22 -14.50
C LYS A 193 13.57 36.16 -15.55
N LYS A 194 12.26 36.43 -15.50
CA LYS A 194 11.59 37.37 -16.40
C LYS A 194 11.68 38.83 -15.94
N GLY A 195 11.87 39.06 -14.64
CA GLY A 195 12.06 40.40 -14.06
C GLY A 195 13.50 40.93 -14.05
N LYS A 196 14.46 40.18 -14.60
CA LYS A 196 15.85 40.59 -14.86
C LYS A 196 16.08 40.70 -16.35
#